data_AF-A0A955B2X8-F1
#
_entry.id   AF-A0A955B2X8-F1
#
_cell.length_a   1.000
_cell.length_b   1.000
_cell.length_c   1.000
_cell.angle_alpha   90.00
_cell.angle_beta   90.00
_cell.angle_gamma   90.00
#
_symmetry.space_group_name_H-M   'P 1'
#
loop_
_entity.id
_entity.type
_entity.pdbx_description
1 polymer ?
#
loop_
_entity_poly.entity_id
_entity_poly.type
_entity_poly.pdbx_seq_one_letter_code
_entity_poly.pdbx_strand_id
1 'polypeptide(L)' 'MTSEPPEKFTKASPALKALRRAAKQALALARQTGTPCWVMDDDGKIIDIAKRPDEKPPKRRQSKSDP' A
#
# COMPACT_ATOMS: atom_id res chain seq x y z
N MET A 1 -9.19 29.63 8.92
CA MET A 1 -9.06 28.55 7.92
C MET A 1 -9.02 27.23 8.66
N THR A 2 -10.17 26.59 8.86
CA THR A 2 -10.28 25.31 9.55
C THR A 2 -10.02 24.19 8.56
N SER A 3 -8.91 23.48 8.72
CA SER A 3 -8.61 22.25 7.98
C SER A 3 -9.54 21.13 8.48
N GLU A 4 -10.52 20.75 7.66
CA GLU A 4 -11.34 19.57 7.93
C GLU A 4 -10.49 18.29 7.87
N PRO A 5 -10.70 17.32 8.78
CA PRO A 5 -9.98 16.06 8.75
C PRO A 5 -10.44 15.21 7.55
N PRO A 6 -9.54 14.46 6.88
CA PRO A 6 -9.90 13.67 5.71
C PRO A 6 -10.86 12.56 6.13
N GLU A 7 -12.05 12.53 5.52
CA GLU A 7 -13.02 11.47 5.72
C GLU A 7 -12.40 10.10 5.46
N LYS A 8 -12.46 9.24 6.48
CA LYS A 8 -11.97 7.86 6.40
C LYS A 8 -12.90 7.09 5.45
N PHE A 9 -12.46 6.87 4.22
CA PHE A 9 -13.21 6.16 3.19
C PHE A 9 -13.70 4.80 3.70
N THR A 10 -15.02 4.73 3.85
CA THR A 10 -15.82 3.58 4.19
C THR A 10 -15.66 2.48 3.12
N LYS A 11 -15.75 1.21 3.56
CA LYS A 11 -15.78 -0.04 2.75
C LYS A 11 -15.39 0.10 1.26
N ALA A 12 -14.15 -0.27 0.92
CA ALA A 12 -13.66 -0.28 -0.46
C ALA A 12 -14.64 -1.00 -1.42
N SER A 13 -14.99 -0.33 -2.52
CA SER A 13 -15.85 -0.89 -3.56
C SER A 13 -15.27 -2.19 -4.14
N PRO A 14 -16.10 -3.10 -4.70
CA PRO A 14 -15.62 -4.31 -5.36
C PRO A 14 -14.58 -4.01 -6.46
N ALA A 15 -14.79 -2.94 -7.23
CA ALA A 15 -13.85 -2.50 -8.25
C ALA A 15 -12.48 -2.13 -7.66
N LEU A 16 -12.45 -1.37 -6.56
CA LEU A 16 -11.20 -1.01 -5.89
C LEU A 16 -10.49 -2.24 -5.30
N LYS A 17 -11.24 -3.22 -4.78
CA LYS A 17 -10.67 -4.49 -4.32
C LYS A 17 -10.03 -5.29 -5.46
N ALA A 18 -10.70 -5.37 -6.61
CA ALA A 18 -10.16 -6.03 -7.79
C ALA A 18 -8.88 -5.33 -8.28
N LEU A 19 -8.90 -4.00 -8.34
CA LEU A 19 -7.73 -3.19 -8.72
C LEU A 19 -6.54 -3.45 -7.79
N ARG A 20 -6.76 -3.46 -6.47
CA ARG A 20 -5.69 -3.77 -5.49
C ARG A 20 -5.10 -5.17 -5.70
N ARG A 21 -5.93 -6.16 -6.04
CA ARG A 21 -5.46 -7.52 -6.35
C ARG A 21 -4.60 -7.54 -7.62
N ALA A 22 -5.06 -6.89 -8.68
CA ALA A 22 -4.32 -6.79 -9.94
C ALA A 22 -2.96 -6.10 -9.73
N ALA A 23 -2.94 -4.96 -9.05
CA ALA A 23 -1.71 -4.24 -8.73
C ALA A 23 -0.71 -5.10 -7.92
N LYS A 24 -1.20 -5.87 -6.95
CA LYS A 24 -0.37 -6.79 -6.17
C LYS A 24 0.28 -7.89 -7.04
N GLN A 25 -0.48 -8.47 -7.97
CA GLN A 25 0.05 -9.49 -8.88
C GLN A 25 1.06 -8.91 -9.87
N ALA A 26 0.78 -7.72 -10.41
CA ALA A 26 1.70 -7.02 -11.29
C ALA A 26 3.06 -6.74 -10.59
N LEU A 27 3.03 -6.27 -9.34
CA LEU A 27 4.25 -6.04 -8.56
C LEU A 27 5.02 -7.34 -8.28
N ALA A 28 4.31 -8.43 -7.97
CA ALA A 28 4.94 -9.74 -7.75
C ALA A 28 5.65 -10.23 -9.02
N LEU A 29 5.00 -10.11 -10.18
CA LEU A 29 5.58 -10.46 -11.47
C LEU A 29 6.79 -9.57 -11.82
N ALA A 30 6.69 -8.26 -11.57
CA ALA A 30 7.78 -7.32 -11.77
C ALA A 30 9.03 -7.71 -10.96
N ARG A 31 8.84 -8.03 -9.67
CA ARG A 31 9.91 -8.55 -8.79
C ARG A 31 10.52 -9.84 -9.30
N GLN A 32 9.70 -10.79 -9.75
CA GLN A 32 10.17 -12.09 -10.25
C GLN A 32 10.98 -11.96 -11.54
N THR A 33 10.57 -11.05 -12.43
CA THR A 33 11.19 -10.87 -13.74
C THR A 33 12.33 -9.85 -13.75
N GLY A 34 12.53 -9.12 -12.64
CA GLY A 34 13.47 -7.99 -12.58
C GLY A 34 12.99 -6.76 -13.35
N THR A 35 11.71 -6.71 -13.73
CA THR A 35 11.11 -5.55 -14.40
C THR A 35 10.88 -4.43 -13.37
N PRO A 36 11.27 -3.18 -13.66
CA PRO A 36 11.03 -2.07 -12.74
C PRO A 36 9.54 -1.74 -12.63
N CYS A 37 9.11 -1.27 -11.45
CA CYS A 37 7.74 -0.83 -11.20
C CYS A 37 7.75 0.58 -10.62
N TRP A 38 7.46 1.57 -11.48
CA TRP A 38 7.57 3.00 -11.14
C TRP A 38 6.25 3.54 -10.58
N VAL A 39 6.32 4.20 -9.43
CA VAL A 39 5.21 4.96 -8.86
C VAL A 39 5.72 6.31 -8.35
N MET A 40 4.82 7.28 -8.25
CA MET A 40 5.11 8.55 -7.58
C MET A 40 4.84 8.40 -6.08
N ASP A 41 5.79 8.80 -5.24
CA ASP A 41 5.62 8.83 -3.79
C ASP A 41 4.94 10.13 -3.32
N ASP A 42 4.69 10.21 -2.01
CA ASP A 42 4.04 11.38 -1.39
C ASP A 42 4.90 12.66 -1.47
N ASP A 43 6.23 12.51 -1.64
CA ASP A 43 7.16 13.62 -1.86
C ASP A 43 7.21 14.06 -3.34
N GLY A 44 6.45 13.39 -4.23
CA GLY A 44 6.45 13.64 -5.67
C GLY A 44 7.62 13.01 -6.43
N LYS A 45 8.40 12.12 -5.83
CA LYS A 45 9.53 11.44 -6.45
C LYS A 45 9.06 10.15 -7.14
N ILE A 46 9.64 9.87 -8.30
CA ILE A 46 9.42 8.60 -8.99
C ILE A 46 10.35 7.54 -8.38
N ILE A 47 9.76 6.47 -7.86
CA ILE A 47 10.46 5.39 -7.16
C ILE A 47 10.17 4.03 -7.80
N ASP A 48 11.18 3.17 -7.83
CA ASP A 48 11.02 1.76 -8.21
C ASP A 48 10.63 0.93 -6.98
N ILE A 49 9.37 0.56 -6.89
CA ILE A 49 8.85 -0.24 -5.76
C ILE A 49 9.14 -1.73 -5.91
N ALA A 50 9.52 -2.21 -7.10
CA ALA A 50 9.92 -3.60 -7.28
C ALA A 50 11.23 -3.91 -6.52
N LYS A 51 12.13 -2.94 -6.42
CA LYS A 51 13.42 -3.07 -5.72
C LYS A 51 13.33 -2.95 -4.20
N ARG A 52 12.21 -2.47 -3.65
CA ARG A 52 12.05 -2.32 -2.21
C ARG A 52 11.78 -3.69 -1.57
N PRO A 53 12.51 -4.06 -0.49
CA PRO A 53 12.17 -5.25 0.28
C PRO A 53 10.75 -5.12 0.83
N ASP A 54 10.02 -6.23 0.96
CA ASP A 54 8.73 -6.23 1.64
C ASP A 54 8.95 -5.88 3.11
N GLU A 55 8.90 -4.58 3.44
CA GLU A 55 8.75 -4.13 4.81
C GLU A 55 7.41 -4.68 5.31
N LYS A 56 7.49 -5.78 6.07
CA LYS A 56 6.32 -6.28 6.79
C LYS A 56 5.82 -5.14 7.67
N PRO A 57 4.54 -4.75 7.58
CA PRO A 57 4.01 -3.71 8.43
C PRO A 57 4.26 -4.12 9.89
N PRO A 58 4.64 -3.17 10.77
CA PRO A 58 4.96 -3.48 12.15
C PRO A 58 3.79 -4.26 12.76
N LYS A 59 4.09 -5.45 13.27
CA LYS A 59 3.13 -6.36 13.90
C LYS A 59 2.46 -5.57 15.02
N ARG A 60 1.22 -5.09 14.81
CA ARG A 60 0.42 -4.43 15.85
C ARG A 60 0.44 -5.35 17.06
N ARG A 61 1.22 -5.00 18.09
CA ARG A 61 1.15 -5.65 19.39
C ARG A 61 -0.27 -5.38 19.87
N GLN A 62 -1.15 -6.36 19.74
CA GLN A 62 -2.40 -6.38 20.48
C GLN A 62 -1.97 -6.39 21.95
N SER A 63 -1.99 -5.21 22.57
CA SER A 63 -2.01 -5.07 24.01
C SER A 63 -3.21 -5.87 24.49
N LYS A 64 -2.96 -7.07 25.02
CA LYS A 64 -3.89 -7.76 25.90
C LYS A 64 -4.31 -6.75 26.95
N SER A 65 -5.57 -6.35 26.92
CA SER A 65 -6.25 -5.86 28.10
C SER A 65 -6.30 -7.04 29.08
N ASP A 66 -5.49 -6.97 30.14
CA ASP A 66 -5.66 -7.84 31.29
C ASP A 66 -6.92 -7.40 32.08
N PRO A 67 -7.69 -8.36 32.64
CA PRO A 67 -8.91 -8.11 33.39
C PRO A 67 -8.69 -7.48 34.76
#